data_AF-A0A418XIR0-F1
#
_entry.id   AF-A0A418XIR0-F1
#
_cell.length_a   1.000
_cell.length_b   1.000
_cell.length_c   1.000
_cell.angle_alpha   90.00
_cell.angle_beta   90.00
_cell.angle_gamma   90.00
#
_symmetry.space_group_name_H-M   'P 1'
#
loop_
_entity.id
_entity.type
_entity.pdbx_description
1 polymer ?
#
loop_
_entity_poly.entity_id
_entity_poly.type
_entity_poly.pdbx_seq_one_letter_code
_entity_poly.pdbx_strand_id
1 'polypeptide(L)'
;MNTGHPRFTSALLALAGIVGSLIWESASAAPSPARQTSQLIVPIEGTLDGATENIALKGQARIRSTMFTDPDFDGPPGVILSIDFLNVIGVGQSTGARYFAHGENTVVRPLRPSDLVELTFPITPVNANATESARPVLASFTLTFDVDNGQLRAAIANFSTPSF
;
A
#
# COMPACT_ATOMS: atom_id res chain seq x y z
N MET A 1 -67.88 -45.65 -23.20
CA MET A 1 -67.01 -46.77 -23.62
C MET A 1 -66.77 -46.61 -25.10
N ASN A 2 -65.55 -46.25 -25.50
CA ASN A 2 -65.20 -46.15 -26.92
C ASN A 2 -63.84 -46.83 -27.13
N THR A 3 -63.88 -47.87 -27.94
CA THR A 3 -62.80 -48.73 -28.40
C THR A 3 -62.26 -48.21 -29.74
N GLY A 4 -60.95 -48.35 -29.99
CA GLY A 4 -60.42 -48.47 -31.36
C GLY A 4 -59.22 -47.58 -31.68
N HIS A 5 -58.05 -48.23 -31.80
CA HIS A 5 -56.78 -47.68 -32.27
C HIS A 5 -56.83 -47.18 -33.72
N PRO A 6 -55.87 -46.30 -34.09
CA PRO A 6 -55.11 -46.59 -35.30
C PRO A 6 -53.58 -46.50 -35.13
N ARG A 7 -52.98 -47.48 -35.79
CA ARG A 7 -51.61 -47.74 -36.24
C ARG A 7 -50.77 -46.49 -36.51
N PHE A 8 -49.49 -46.51 -36.14
CA PHE A 8 -48.44 -45.96 -37.00
C PHE A 8 -47.13 -46.76 -36.89
N THR A 9 -46.46 -46.73 -38.03
CA THR A 9 -45.53 -47.69 -38.63
C THR A 9 -44.11 -47.55 -38.07
N SER A 10 -43.40 -48.67 -38.03
CA SER A 10 -41.97 -48.74 -37.80
C SER A 10 -41.19 -47.84 -38.75
N ALA A 11 -40.28 -47.02 -38.22
CA ALA A 11 -39.11 -46.56 -38.95
C ALA A 11 -37.94 -46.45 -37.96
N LEU A 12 -37.09 -47.49 -37.98
CA LEU A 12 -35.71 -47.40 -37.49
C LEU A 12 -35.02 -46.26 -38.24
N LEU A 13 -34.51 -45.27 -37.50
CA LEU A 13 -33.45 -44.40 -37.97
C LEU A 13 -32.28 -44.56 -37.01
N ALA A 14 -31.28 -45.29 -37.49
CA ALA A 14 -30.00 -45.47 -36.84
C ALA A 14 -29.28 -44.12 -36.79
N LEU A 15 -29.09 -43.59 -35.58
CA LEU A 15 -28.12 -42.52 -35.32
C LEU A 15 -26.82 -43.17 -34.86
N ALA A 16 -25.91 -43.36 -35.82
CA ALA A 16 -24.52 -43.69 -35.54
C ALA A 16 -23.85 -42.52 -34.82
N GLY A 17 -23.06 -42.86 -33.81
CA GLY A 17 -22.68 -41.96 -32.74
C GLY A 17 -21.63 -40.91 -33.05
N ILE A 18 -21.62 -39.92 -32.16
CA ILE A 18 -20.43 -39.22 -31.69
C ILE A 18 -20.63 -39.08 -30.18
N VAL A 19 -20.05 -39.97 -29.38
CA VAL A 19 -19.87 -39.72 -27.94
C VAL A 19 -18.63 -38.85 -27.84
N GLY A 20 -18.81 -37.54 -28.01
CA GLY A 20 -17.77 -36.56 -27.71
C GLY A 20 -17.67 -36.44 -26.20
N SER A 21 -16.71 -37.11 -25.58
CA SER A 21 -16.35 -36.90 -24.19
C SER A 21 -15.87 -35.47 -24.03
N LEU A 22 -16.75 -34.59 -23.54
CA LEU A 22 -16.36 -33.28 -23.00
C LEU A 22 -15.59 -33.57 -21.71
N ILE A 23 -14.28 -33.77 -21.82
CA ILE A 23 -13.36 -33.60 -20.70
C ILE A 23 -13.41 -32.11 -20.34
N TRP A 24 -14.26 -31.77 -19.38
CA TRP A 24 -14.11 -30.54 -18.62
C TRP A 24 -12.81 -30.66 -17.83
N GLU A 25 -11.70 -30.27 -18.47
CA GLU A 25 -10.50 -29.90 -17.75
C GLU A 25 -10.90 -28.72 -16.86
N SER A 26 -11.12 -29.04 -15.59
CA SER A 26 -11.29 -28.04 -14.55
C SER A 26 -9.94 -27.34 -14.45
N ALA A 27 -9.80 -26.19 -15.11
CA ALA A 27 -8.65 -25.33 -14.94
C ALA A 27 -8.54 -25.05 -13.44
N SER A 28 -7.60 -25.72 -12.77
CA SER A 28 -7.29 -25.44 -11.38
C SER A 28 -6.68 -24.04 -11.38
N ALA A 29 -7.44 -23.07 -10.92
CA ALA A 29 -6.91 -21.74 -10.68
C ALA A 29 -5.71 -21.89 -9.75
N ALA A 30 -4.51 -21.58 -10.24
CA ALA A 30 -3.33 -21.57 -9.40
C ALA A 30 -3.60 -20.61 -8.23
N PRO A 31 -3.25 -20.98 -6.99
CA PRO A 31 -3.39 -20.07 -5.87
C PRO A 31 -2.56 -18.82 -6.18
N SER A 32 -3.21 -17.66 -6.23
CA SER A 32 -2.52 -16.38 -6.31
C SER A 32 -1.62 -16.25 -5.07
N PRO A 33 -0.35 -15.84 -5.20
CA PRO A 33 0.50 -15.64 -4.05
C PRO A 33 -0.19 -14.68 -3.07
N ALA A 34 -0.29 -15.08 -1.81
CA ALA A 34 -0.97 -14.28 -0.79
C ALA A 34 -0.29 -12.91 -0.71
N ARG A 35 -1.09 -11.85 -0.87
CA ARG A 35 -0.62 -10.47 -0.72
C ARG A 35 -0.14 -10.27 0.70
N GLN A 36 1.18 -10.16 0.87
CA GLN A 36 1.78 -10.09 2.20
C GLN A 36 1.81 -8.64 2.69
N THR A 37 1.11 -8.39 3.79
CA THR A 37 1.02 -7.08 4.43
C THR A 37 1.80 -7.09 5.74
N SER A 38 2.62 -6.07 5.96
CA SER A 38 3.33 -5.84 7.21
C SER A 38 3.08 -4.40 7.70
N GLN A 39 3.17 -4.19 9.01
CA GLN A 39 3.01 -2.88 9.62
C GLN A 39 4.07 -2.67 10.69
N LEU A 40 4.68 -1.48 10.68
CA LEU A 40 5.60 -1.04 11.71
C LEU A 40 5.20 0.34 12.21
N ILE A 41 5.34 0.58 13.51
CA ILE A 41 5.22 1.90 14.11
C ILE A 41 6.59 2.26 14.66
N VAL A 42 7.16 3.36 14.19
CA VAL A 42 8.50 3.81 14.59
C VAL A 42 8.46 5.23 15.14
N PRO A 43 9.28 5.57 16.14
CA PRO A 43 9.45 6.95 16.54
C PRO A 43 10.05 7.77 15.38
N ILE A 44 9.63 9.02 15.25
CA ILE A 44 10.19 9.98 14.30
C ILE A 44 10.39 11.31 15.01
N GLU A 45 11.58 11.88 14.87
CA GLU A 45 11.93 13.16 15.46
C GLU A 45 12.97 13.89 14.60
N GLY A 46 13.09 15.19 14.82
CA GLY A 46 14.07 16.03 14.13
C GLY A 46 13.79 17.51 14.36
N THR A 47 14.60 18.34 13.74
CA THR A 47 14.47 19.79 13.84
C THR A 47 14.31 20.37 12.44
N LEU A 48 13.35 21.27 12.30
CA LEU A 48 13.16 22.09 11.12
C LEU A 48 13.84 23.43 11.34
N ASP A 49 14.80 23.74 10.48
CA ASP A 49 15.44 25.05 10.46
C ASP A 49 14.51 26.04 9.76
N GLY A 50 14.13 27.09 10.48
CA GLY A 50 13.26 28.12 9.95
C GLY A 50 13.94 29.48 9.96
N ALA A 51 13.54 30.35 9.03
CA ALA A 51 14.07 31.72 8.95
C ALA A 51 13.81 32.55 10.22
N THR A 52 12.74 32.25 10.96
CA THR A 52 12.33 32.97 12.18
C THR A 52 12.66 32.19 13.45
N GLU A 53 12.51 30.87 13.41
CA GLU A 53 12.80 29.99 14.53
C GLU A 53 12.97 28.54 14.05
N ASN A 54 13.67 27.75 14.85
CA ASN A 54 13.76 26.32 14.68
C ASN A 54 12.56 25.63 15.34
N ILE A 55 12.06 24.57 14.71
CA ILE A 55 10.90 23.82 15.18
C ILE A 55 11.34 22.39 15.47
N ALA A 56 11.31 21.99 16.74
CA ALA A 56 11.58 20.61 17.13
C ALA A 56 10.31 19.77 16.95
N LEU A 57 10.38 18.72 16.12
CA LEU A 57 9.27 17.82 15.81
C LEU A 57 9.51 16.45 16.46
N LYS A 58 8.44 15.85 16.99
CA LYS A 58 8.47 14.50 17.55
C LYS A 58 7.10 13.83 17.45
N GLY A 59 7.11 12.52 17.18
CA GLY A 59 5.92 11.68 17.24
C GLY A 59 6.22 10.26 16.78
N GLN A 60 5.26 9.65 16.11
CA GLN A 60 5.40 8.31 15.55
C GLN A 60 4.98 8.31 14.07
N ALA A 61 5.58 7.43 13.29
CA ALA A 61 5.15 7.12 11.94
C ALA A 61 4.67 5.68 11.87
N ARG A 62 3.49 5.47 11.31
CA ARG A 62 2.97 4.16 10.95
C ARG A 62 3.29 3.90 9.49
N ILE A 63 3.99 2.79 9.24
CA ILE A 63 4.38 2.36 7.91
C ILE A 63 3.69 1.03 7.64
N ARG A 64 2.84 1.02 6.62
CA ARG A 64 2.19 -0.19 6.11
C ARG A 64 2.84 -0.56 4.79
N SER A 65 3.36 -1.76 4.69
CA SER A 65 3.98 -2.29 3.47
C SER A 65 3.17 -3.46 2.94
N THR A 66 2.91 -3.44 1.64
CA THR A 66 2.21 -4.52 0.96
C THR A 66 2.99 -4.94 -0.29
N MET A 67 3.49 -6.17 -0.31
CA MET A 67 4.19 -6.72 -1.47
C MET A 67 3.22 -6.97 -2.62
N PHE A 68 3.70 -6.82 -3.85
CA PHE A 68 3.02 -7.28 -5.06
C PHE A 68 4.05 -7.82 -6.06
N THR A 69 3.58 -8.72 -6.91
CA THR A 69 4.32 -9.27 -8.05
C THR A 69 3.41 -9.19 -9.26
N ASP A 70 3.97 -8.91 -10.43
CA ASP A 70 3.24 -8.92 -11.69
C ASP A 70 3.53 -10.24 -12.44
N PRO A 71 2.61 -11.21 -12.41
CA PRO A 71 2.81 -12.49 -13.07
C PRO A 71 2.70 -12.41 -14.59
N ASP A 72 2.08 -11.37 -15.14
CA ASP A 72 1.83 -11.23 -16.57
C ASP A 72 3.03 -10.61 -17.30
N PHE A 73 3.79 -9.76 -16.61
CA PHE A 73 4.92 -9.02 -17.17
C PHE A 73 6.29 -9.47 -16.65
N ASP A 74 6.37 -10.56 -15.86
CA ASP A 74 7.60 -11.11 -15.25
C ASP A 74 8.50 -10.03 -14.61
N GLY A 75 7.85 -9.03 -14.02
CA GLY A 75 8.52 -7.87 -13.44
C GLY A 75 9.12 -8.19 -12.07
N PRO A 76 10.18 -7.48 -11.64
CA PRO A 76 10.70 -7.63 -10.29
C PRO A 76 9.60 -7.28 -9.26
N PRO A 77 9.57 -7.96 -8.10
CA PRO A 77 8.58 -7.68 -7.08
C PRO A 77 8.69 -6.24 -6.57
N GLY A 78 7.54 -5.67 -6.20
CA GLY A 78 7.43 -4.32 -5.66
C GLY A 78 6.75 -4.30 -4.30
N VAL A 79 6.81 -3.15 -3.65
CA VAL A 79 6.10 -2.87 -2.41
C VAL A 79 5.32 -1.58 -2.54
N ILE A 80 4.09 -1.58 -2.04
CA ILE A 80 3.28 -0.39 -1.82
C ILE A 80 3.46 0.01 -0.35
N LEU A 81 3.92 1.22 -0.12
CA LEU A 81 4.11 1.79 1.21
C LEU A 81 3.06 2.85 1.46
N SER A 82 2.26 2.69 2.51
CA SER A 82 1.38 3.73 3.06
C SER A 82 1.99 4.21 4.38
N ILE A 83 2.26 5.51 4.46
CA ILE A 83 2.95 6.15 5.58
C ILE A 83 2.04 7.22 6.16
N ASP A 84 1.76 7.09 7.45
CA ASP A 84 0.93 8.02 8.21
C ASP A 84 1.67 8.53 9.45
N PHE A 85 1.41 9.77 9.84
CA PHE A 85 1.87 10.30 11.12
C PHE A 85 0.86 10.10 12.25
N LEU A 86 1.36 9.67 13.40
CA LEU A 86 0.62 9.47 14.63
C LEU A 86 1.18 10.43 15.69
N ASN A 87 0.35 11.35 16.15
CA ASN A 87 0.67 12.29 17.24
C ASN A 87 1.98 13.07 17.02
N VAL A 88 2.27 13.49 15.79
CA VAL A 88 3.46 14.30 15.50
C VAL A 88 3.18 15.76 15.84
N ILE A 89 3.93 16.25 16.83
CA ILE A 89 3.82 17.62 17.34
C ILE A 89 5.16 18.31 17.14
N GLY A 90 5.09 19.55 16.67
CA GLY A 90 6.22 20.47 16.62
C GLY A 90 6.13 21.53 17.71
N VAL A 91 7.28 21.96 18.22
CA VAL A 91 7.38 23.10 19.13
C VAL A 91 8.48 24.04 18.64
N GLY A 92 8.11 25.29 18.38
CA GLY A 92 9.04 26.37 18.08
C GLY A 92 9.96 26.62 19.28
N GLN A 93 11.27 26.57 19.07
CA GLN A 93 12.25 26.60 20.15
C GLN A 93 12.37 27.97 20.81
N SER A 94 12.06 29.05 20.09
CA SER A 94 12.11 30.41 20.63
C SER A 94 10.73 30.91 21.05
N THR A 95 9.68 30.62 20.29
CA THR A 95 8.33 31.14 20.56
C THR A 95 7.47 30.22 21.42
N GLY A 96 7.82 28.93 21.51
CA GLY A 96 6.95 27.90 22.09
C GLY A 96 5.70 27.61 21.26
N ALA A 97 5.60 28.15 20.04
CA ALA A 97 4.47 27.89 19.16
C ALA A 97 4.35 26.40 18.86
N ARG A 98 3.13 25.87 18.93
CA ARG A 98 2.86 24.46 18.65
C ARG A 98 2.50 24.28 17.19
N TYR A 99 2.95 23.18 16.62
CA TYR A 99 2.65 22.76 15.25
C TYR A 99 2.11 21.33 15.25
N PHE A 100 1.24 21.01 14.31
CA PHE A 100 0.85 19.65 13.98
C PHE A 100 1.38 19.27 12.61
N ALA A 101 2.04 18.12 12.52
CA ALA A 101 2.28 17.46 11.25
C ALA A 101 1.14 16.46 11.01
N HIS A 102 0.54 16.52 9.84
CA HIS A 102 -0.52 15.61 9.43
C HIS A 102 -0.32 15.22 7.98
N GLY A 103 -0.80 14.02 7.64
CA GLY A 103 -0.78 13.53 6.28
C GLY A 103 -0.67 12.02 6.22
N GLU A 104 -1.16 11.50 5.11
CA GLU A 104 -0.95 10.14 4.64
C GLU A 104 -0.29 10.26 3.26
N ASN A 105 0.72 9.44 3.00
CA ASN A 105 1.35 9.38 1.71
C ASN A 105 1.55 7.92 1.29
N THR A 106 1.27 7.63 0.03
CA THR A 106 1.41 6.29 -0.54
C THR A 106 2.39 6.32 -1.69
N VAL A 107 3.40 5.45 -1.64
CA VAL A 107 4.41 5.32 -2.70
C VAL A 107 4.62 3.87 -3.09
N VAL A 108 4.96 3.67 -4.36
CA VAL A 108 5.34 2.36 -4.92
C VAL A 108 6.84 2.33 -5.07
N ARG A 109 7.48 1.26 -4.58
CA ARG A 109 8.94 1.08 -4.61
C ARG A 109 9.28 -0.33 -5.10
N PRO A 110 10.41 -0.52 -5.80
CA PRO A 110 10.96 -1.85 -6.02
C PRO A 110 11.27 -2.52 -4.67
N LEU A 111 11.02 -3.83 -4.55
CA LEU A 111 11.40 -4.58 -3.35
C LEU A 111 12.93 -4.75 -3.32
N ARG A 112 13.58 -4.21 -2.29
CA ARG A 112 15.04 -4.28 -2.08
C ARG A 112 15.33 -4.52 -0.60
N PRO A 113 16.47 -5.13 -0.22
CA PRO A 113 16.78 -5.39 1.19
C PRO A 113 16.82 -4.13 2.06
N SER A 114 17.25 -3.00 1.48
CA SER A 114 17.25 -1.69 2.12
C SER A 114 16.81 -0.63 1.12
N ASP A 115 16.01 0.33 1.59
CA ASP A 115 15.53 1.44 0.76
C ASP A 115 15.40 2.74 1.56
N LEU A 116 15.79 3.87 0.95
CA LEU A 116 15.60 5.21 1.51
C LEU A 116 14.40 5.86 0.83
N VAL A 117 13.39 6.18 1.62
CA VAL A 117 12.17 6.86 1.16
C VAL A 117 12.11 8.23 1.80
N GLU A 118 11.99 9.26 0.97
CA GLU A 118 11.90 10.65 1.43
C GLU A 118 10.60 11.25 0.94
N LEU A 119 9.85 11.85 1.86
CA LEU A 119 8.52 12.39 1.60
C LEU A 119 8.37 13.74 2.28
N THR A 120 7.79 14.69 1.58
CA THR A 120 7.48 16.00 2.13
C THR A 120 6.07 16.01 2.71
N PHE A 121 5.93 16.46 3.95
CA PHE A 121 4.65 16.63 4.62
C PHE A 121 4.45 18.08 5.05
N PRO A 122 3.21 18.57 5.14
CA PRO A 122 2.93 19.86 5.73
C PRO A 122 2.93 19.80 7.26
N ILE A 123 3.50 20.82 7.90
CA ILE A 123 3.22 21.17 9.30
C ILE A 123 2.46 22.49 9.37
N THR A 124 1.51 22.57 10.28
CA THR A 124 0.64 23.74 10.47
C THR A 124 0.63 24.18 11.94
N PRO A 125 0.68 25.48 12.24
CA PRO A 125 0.50 25.96 13.62
C PRO A 125 -0.85 25.51 14.20
N VAL A 126 -0.90 25.16 15.49
CA VAL A 126 -2.14 24.68 16.14
C VAL A 126 -3.21 25.77 16.21
N ASN A 127 -2.80 27.02 16.37
CA ASN A 127 -3.69 28.18 16.45
C ASN A 127 -3.64 29.02 15.16
N ALA A 128 -3.47 28.34 14.02
CA ALA A 128 -3.32 29.02 12.74
C ALA A 128 -4.53 29.90 12.42
N ASN A 129 -4.27 31.20 12.21
CA ASN A 129 -5.24 32.08 11.58
C ASN A 129 -5.30 31.75 10.07
N ALA A 130 -6.35 32.20 9.38
CA ALA A 130 -6.55 31.93 7.94
C ALA A 130 -5.37 32.39 7.04
N THR A 131 -4.46 33.20 7.57
CA THR A 131 -3.27 33.73 6.90
C THR A 131 -1.98 32.97 7.20
N GLU A 132 -1.97 32.03 8.14
CA GLU A 132 -0.77 31.24 8.45
C GLU A 132 -0.63 30.04 7.51
N SER A 133 0.45 30.02 6.74
CA SER A 133 0.73 28.96 5.76
C SER A 133 1.35 27.72 6.40
N ALA A 134 0.99 26.56 5.86
CA ALA A 134 1.67 25.31 6.14
C ALA A 134 3.16 25.40 5.72
N ARG A 135 4.04 24.79 6.51
CA ARG A 135 5.48 24.69 6.24
C ARG A 135 5.83 23.27 5.83
N PRO A 136 6.63 23.05 4.78
CA PRO A 136 7.04 21.71 4.40
C PRO A 136 8.10 21.16 5.37
N VAL A 137 7.98 19.90 5.75
CA VAL A 137 9.01 19.11 6.43
C VAL A 137 9.39 17.92 5.58
N LEU A 138 10.68 17.58 5.52
CA LEU A 138 11.14 16.35 4.90
C LEU A 138 11.14 15.24 5.95
N ALA A 139 10.46 14.15 5.65
CA ALA A 139 10.48 12.93 6.44
C ALA A 139 11.26 11.84 5.67
N SER A 140 12.36 11.38 6.25
CA SER A 140 13.23 10.38 5.65
C SER A 140 13.09 9.06 6.41
N PHE A 141 12.87 7.97 5.67
CA PHE A 141 12.68 6.63 6.19
C PHE A 141 13.70 5.68 5.58
N THR A 142 14.57 5.12 6.40
CA THR A 142 15.43 4.00 6.00
C THR A 142 14.71 2.71 6.36
N LEU A 143 14.28 1.96 5.35
CA LEU A 143 13.47 0.75 5.47
C LEU A 143 14.32 -0.49 5.20
N THR A 144 14.11 -1.55 5.97
CA THR A 144 14.75 -2.85 5.75
C THR A 144 13.68 -3.90 5.49
N PHE A 145 13.83 -4.63 4.39
CA PHE A 145 12.89 -5.66 3.96
C PHE A 145 13.53 -7.04 3.95
N ASP A 146 12.70 -8.04 4.23
CA ASP A 146 12.95 -9.41 3.84
C ASP A 146 12.48 -9.58 2.38
N VAL A 147 13.41 -9.83 1.47
CA VAL A 147 13.12 -9.87 0.03
C VAL A 147 12.44 -11.16 -0.43
N ASP A 148 12.52 -12.23 0.37
CA ASP A 148 11.91 -13.51 0.01
C ASP A 148 10.39 -13.45 0.17
N ASN A 149 9.91 -12.60 1.08
CA ASN A 149 8.50 -12.55 1.47
C ASN A 149 7.94 -11.12 1.56
N GLY A 150 8.74 -10.10 1.23
CA GLY A 150 8.35 -8.70 1.20
C GLY A 150 7.99 -8.08 2.56
N GLN A 151 8.36 -8.70 3.69
CA GLN A 151 8.07 -8.13 5.01
C GLN A 151 8.98 -6.94 5.31
N LEU A 152 8.37 -5.85 5.78
CA LEU A 152 9.10 -4.77 6.44
C LEU A 152 9.59 -5.27 7.81
N ARG A 153 10.91 -5.38 7.96
CA ARG A 153 11.58 -5.88 9.18
C ARG A 153 11.96 -4.77 10.14
N ALA A 154 12.43 -3.64 9.61
CA ALA A 154 12.86 -2.50 10.41
C ALA A 154 12.62 -1.20 9.64
N ALA A 155 12.49 -0.10 10.39
CA ALA A 155 12.54 1.23 9.85
C ALA A 155 13.21 2.19 10.84
N ILE A 156 13.94 3.16 10.32
CA ILE A 156 14.44 4.32 11.05
C ILE A 156 13.87 5.56 10.36
N ALA A 157 13.36 6.51 11.14
CA ALA A 157 12.71 7.69 10.63
C ALA A 157 13.28 8.97 11.25
N ASN A 158 13.44 10.02 10.45
CA ASN A 158 13.84 11.34 10.93
C ASN A 158 13.12 12.46 10.18
N PHE A 159 13.03 13.62 10.83
CA PHE A 159 12.63 14.87 10.19
C PHE A 159 13.84 15.75 9.90
N SER A 160 13.78 16.46 8.78
CA SER A 160 14.77 17.48 8.41
C SER A 160 14.15 18.59 7.56
N THR A 161 14.91 19.67 7.41
CA THR A 161 14.56 20.79 6.53
C THR A 161 14.71 20.36 5.06
N PRO A 162 13.66 20.50 4.22
CA PRO A 162 13.79 20.21 2.79
C PRO A 162 14.84 21.10 2.10
N SER A 163 15.67 20.53 1.23
CA SER A 163 16.55 21.27 0.31
C SER A 163 15.88 21.39 -1.06
N PHE A 164 15.55 22.61 -1.48
CA PHE A 164 15.02 22.91 -2.82
C PHE A 164 16.01 23.77 -3.60
#